data_AF-A0AAW8M1L9-F1
#
_entry.id   AF-A0AAW8M1L9-F1
#
_cell.length_a   1.000
_cell.length_b   1.000
_cell.length_c   1.000
_cell.angle_alpha   90.00
_cell.angle_beta   90.00
_cell.angle_gamma   90.00
#
_symmetry.space_group_name_H-M   'P 1'
#
loop_
_entity.id
_entity.type
_entity.pdbx_description
1 polymer ?
#
loop_
_entity_poly.entity_id
_entity_poly.type
_entity_poly.pdbx_seq_one_letter_code
_entity_poly.pdbx_strand_id
1 'polypeptide(L)' 'MKCTLIVLSLVLLSACSQEAERTHTVDEFVADTELLSRTITECRNNPGALRQTPNCQNAEAADGKLRFQNMRRALGG' A
#
# COMPACT_ATOMS: atom_id res chain seq x y z
N MET A 1 -29.32 12.21 -27.80
CA MET A 1 -28.11 13.07 -27.71
C MET A 1 -27.77 13.49 -26.28
N LYS A 2 -28.74 13.76 -25.40
CA LYS A 2 -28.48 14.18 -24.00
C LYS A 2 -28.03 13.01 -23.11
N CYS A 3 -28.63 11.83 -23.27
CA CYS A 3 -28.21 10.64 -22.52
C CYS A 3 -26.81 10.15 -22.89
N THR A 4 -26.38 10.36 -24.15
CA THR A 4 -25.03 9.98 -24.61
C THR A 4 -23.93 10.78 -23.90
N LEU A 5 -24.17 12.06 -23.60
CA LEU A 5 -23.24 12.89 -22.83
C LEU A 5 -23.15 12.45 -21.36
N ILE A 6 -24.28 12.06 -20.76
CA ILE A 6 -24.34 11.58 -19.38
C ILE A 6 -23.59 10.25 -19.23
N VAL A 7 -23.79 9.32 -20.16
CA VAL A 7 -23.07 8.04 -20.17
C VAL A 7 -21.57 8.24 -20.36
N LEU A 8 -21.16 9.15 -21.25
CA LEU A 8 -19.76 9.47 -21.47
C LEU A 8 -19.10 10.06 -20.20
N SER A 9 -19.79 10.96 -19.49
CA SER A 9 -19.30 11.52 -18.23
C SER A 9 -19.14 10.46 -17.14
N LEU A 10 -20.07 9.51 -17.02
CA LEU A 10 -20.00 8.44 -16.01
C LEU A 10 -18.82 7.50 -16.25
N VAL A 11 -18.52 7.18 -17.51
CA VAL A 11 -17.37 6.32 -17.88
C VAL A 11 -16.03 7.00 -17.59
N LEU A 12 -15.95 8.33 -17.76
CA LEU A 12 -14.75 9.10 -17.41
C LEU A 12 -14.52 9.16 -15.89
N LEU A 13 -15.58 9.18 -15.07
CA LEU A 13 -15.46 9.15 -13.61
C LEU A 13 -14.95 7.80 -13.08
N SER A 14 -15.33 6.68 -13.69
CA SER A 14 -14.80 5.35 -13.29
C SER A 14 -13.33 5.15 -13.63
N ALA A 15 -12.75 5.95 -14.52
CA ALA A 15 -11.31 5.93 -14.78
C ALA A 15 -10.49 6.62 -13.66
N CYS A 16 -11.14 7.46 -12.84
CA CYS A 16 -10.51 8.09 -11.68
C CYS A 16 -10.56 7.22 -10.41
N SER A 17 -11.35 6.14 -10.38
CA SER A 17 -11.19 5.14 -9.32
C SER A 17 -9.97 4.31 -9.65
N GLN A 18 -8.85 4.61 -8.99
CA GLN A 18 -7.66 3.76 -8.97
C GLN A 18 -8.14 2.34 -8.65
N GLU A 19 -7.79 1.36 -9.49
CA GLU A 19 -8.09 -0.04 -9.18
C GLU A 19 -7.59 -0.34 -7.77
N ALA A 20 -8.45 -0.94 -6.95
CA ALA A 20 -8.08 -1.28 -5.60
C ALA A 20 -6.93 -2.29 -5.68
N GLU A 21 -5.72 -1.83 -5.38
CA GLU A 21 -4.55 -2.69 -5.28
C GLU A 21 -4.88 -3.82 -4.31
N ARG A 22 -4.44 -5.04 -4.63
CA ARG A 22 -4.55 -6.17 -3.71
C ARG A 22 -4.02 -5.73 -2.34
N THR A 23 -4.84 -5.92 -1.32
CA THR A 23 -4.37 -5.69 0.05
C THR A 23 -3.44 -6.82 0.47
N HIS A 24 -2.21 -6.47 0.78
CA HIS A 24 -1.20 -7.39 1.31
C HIS A 24 -1.21 -7.36 2.83
N THR A 25 -1.17 -8.55 3.44
CA THR A 25 -1.07 -8.72 4.88
C THR A 25 0.34 -8.41 5.39
N VAL A 26 0.45 -8.15 6.69
CA VAL A 26 1.74 -7.93 7.36
C VAL A 26 2.70 -9.11 7.13
N ASP A 27 2.20 -10.35 7.19
CA ASP A 27 3.06 -11.53 7.04
C ASP A 27 3.52 -11.74 5.60
N GLU A 28 2.73 -11.36 4.60
CA GLU A 28 3.18 -11.33 3.20
C GLU A 28 4.32 -10.32 3.00
N PHE A 29 4.22 -9.13 3.60
CA PHE A 29 5.31 -8.15 3.58
C PHE A 29 6.56 -8.61 4.34
N VAL A 30 6.39 -9.34 5.45
CA VAL A 30 7.53 -9.93 6.19
C VAL A 30 8.21 -11.02 5.38
N ALA A 31 7.44 -11.81 4.60
CA ALA A 31 7.96 -12.88 3.77
C ALA A 31 8.66 -12.39 2.50
N ASP A 32 8.27 -11.22 1.98
CA ASP A 32 8.83 -10.61 0.78
C ASP A 32 9.36 -9.19 1.07
N THR A 33 10.66 -9.11 1.36
CA THR A 33 11.32 -7.85 1.68
C THR A 33 11.46 -6.90 0.49
N GLU A 34 11.41 -7.41 -0.75
CA GLU A 34 11.44 -6.57 -1.95
C GLU A 34 10.10 -5.84 -2.11
N LEU A 35 8.99 -6.58 -1.98
CA LEU A 35 7.64 -6.02 -1.91
C LEU A 35 7.52 -5.00 -0.76
N LEU A 36 8.04 -5.30 0.42
CA LEU A 36 8.04 -4.34 1.54
C LEU A 36 8.82 -3.07 1.20
N SER A 37 10.03 -3.19 0.67
CA SER A 37 10.89 -2.04 0.39
C SER A 37 10.28 -1.10 -0.65
N ARG A 38 9.71 -1.65 -1.73
CA ARG A 38 9.04 -0.84 -2.77
C ARG A 38 7.82 -0.13 -2.21
N THR A 39 6.97 -0.83 -1.45
CA THR A 39 5.74 -0.24 -0.90
C THR A 39 6.05 0.84 0.13
N ILE A 40 7.03 0.63 1.03
CA ILE A 40 7.46 1.67 1.97
C ILE A 40 7.98 2.91 1.24
N THR A 41 8.72 2.72 0.14
CA THR A 41 9.23 3.84 -0.67
C THR A 41 8.08 4.63 -1.28
N GLU A 42 7.09 3.95 -1.84
CA GLU A 42 5.88 4.55 -2.39
C GLU A 42 5.09 5.33 -1.33
N CYS A 43 4.85 4.72 -0.17
CA CYS A 43 4.17 5.35 0.97
C CYS A 43 4.87 6.64 1.43
N ARG A 44 6.22 6.65 1.43
CA ARG A 44 7.02 7.83 1.83
C ARG A 44 7.06 8.92 0.76
N ASN A 45 6.93 8.56 -0.52
CA ASN A 45 6.91 9.51 -1.62
C ASN A 45 5.57 10.25 -1.73
N ASN A 46 4.47 9.65 -1.26
CA ASN A 46 3.15 10.28 -1.26
C ASN A 46 2.36 10.05 0.05
N PRO A 47 2.85 10.55 1.19
CA PRO A 47 2.25 10.27 2.49
C PRO A 47 0.85 10.87 2.63
N GLY A 48 0.56 11.99 1.96
CA GLY A 48 -0.75 12.64 2.02
C GLY A 48 -1.87 11.79 1.42
N ALA A 49 -1.59 11.10 0.31
CA ALA A 49 -2.58 10.23 -0.33
C ALA A 49 -2.54 8.79 0.19
N LEU A 50 -1.34 8.25 0.44
CA LEU A 50 -1.17 6.80 0.60
C LEU A 50 -1.06 6.31 2.04
N ARG A 51 -0.65 7.17 2.99
CA ARG A 51 -0.34 6.73 4.37
C ARG A 51 -1.49 5.95 5.04
N GLN A 52 -2.73 6.33 4.78
CA GLN A 52 -3.91 5.70 5.38
C GLN A 52 -4.43 4.49 4.60
N THR A 53 -3.80 4.13 3.48
CA THR A 53 -4.16 2.92 2.72
C THR A 53 -3.82 1.66 3.53
N PRO A 54 -4.57 0.56 3.35
CA PRO A 54 -4.27 -0.70 4.01
C PRO A 54 -2.85 -1.22 3.75
N ASN A 55 -2.36 -1.07 2.52
CA ASN A 55 -1.01 -1.52 2.15
C ASN A 55 0.08 -0.73 2.87
N CYS A 56 -0.04 0.61 2.99
CA CYS A 56 0.93 1.39 3.74
C CYS A 56 0.91 1.07 5.24
N GLN A 57 -0.27 0.91 5.84
CA GLN A 57 -0.37 0.54 7.26
C GLN A 57 0.24 -0.84 7.54
N ASN A 58 -0.04 -1.83 6.67
CA ASN A 58 0.50 -3.18 6.81
C ASN A 58 2.01 -3.22 6.55
N ALA A 59 2.52 -2.46 5.57
CA ALA A 59 3.93 -2.34 5.28
C ALA A 59 4.69 -1.68 6.46
N GLU A 60 4.17 -0.59 7.03
CA GLU A 60 4.77 0.06 8.20
C GLU A 60 4.83 -0.88 9.42
N ALA A 61 3.75 -1.65 9.65
CA ALA A 61 3.73 -2.67 10.70
C ALA A 61 4.76 -3.79 10.45
N ALA A 62 4.92 -4.24 9.20
CA ALA A 62 5.91 -5.23 8.81
C ALA A 62 7.35 -4.73 8.99
N ASP A 63 7.65 -3.50 8.57
CA ASP A 63 8.96 -2.86 8.78
C ASP A 63 9.29 -2.78 10.28
N GLY A 64 8.32 -2.35 11.10
CA GLY A 64 8.46 -2.35 12.56
C GLY A 64 8.75 -3.74 13.12
N LYS A 65 7.99 -4.76 12.71
CA LYS A 65 8.17 -6.16 13.13
C LYS A 65 9.57 -6.68 12.78
N LEU A 66 10.06 -6.44 11.55
CA LEU A 66 11.40 -6.84 11.13
C LEU A 66 12.49 -6.12 11.92
N ARG A 67 12.35 -4.81 12.15
CA ARG A 67 13.30 -4.04 12.96
C ARG A 67 13.39 -4.58 14.39
N PHE A 68 12.26 -4.88 15.02
CA PHE A 68 12.23 -5.52 16.34
C PHE A 68 12.85 -6.92 16.34
N GLN A 69 12.58 -7.75 15.32
CA GLN A 69 13.19 -9.08 15.20
C GLN A 69 14.70 -8.99 15.05
N ASN A 70 15.20 -8.09 14.20
CA ASN A 70 16.63 -7.88 14.00
C ASN A 70 17.31 -7.38 15.27
N MET A 71 16.66 -6.47 16.00
CA MET A 71 17.15 -6.02 17.31
C MET A 71 17.24 -7.18 18.30
N ARG A 72 16.19 -8.03 18.42
CA ARG A 72 16.23 -9.20 19.32
C ARG A 72 17.38 -10.14 18.97
N ARG A 73 17.57 -10.45 17.67
CA ARG A 73 18.68 -11.28 17.19
C ARG A 73 20.04 -10.67 17.54
N ALA A 74 20.20 -9.37 17.35
CA ALA A 74 21.44 -8.66 17.69
C ALA A 74 21.76 -8.68 19.20
N LEU A 75 20.73 -8.77 20.05
CA LEU A 75 20.85 -8.86 21.50
C LEU A 75 20.98 -10.31 22.03
N GLY A 76 21.11 -11.30 21.15
CA GLY A 76 21.29 -12.71 21.53
C GLY A 76 20.00 -13.44 21.93
N GLY A 77 18.84 -12.93 21.54
CA GLY A 77 17.53 -13.59 21.72
C GLY A 77 17.16 -14.56 20.61
#